data_AF-A0A5J4PQW4-F1
#
_entry.id   AF-A0A5J4PQW4-F1
#
_cell.length_a   1.000
_cell.length_b   1.000
_cell.length_c   1.000
_cell.angle_alpha   90.00
_cell.angle_beta   90.00
_cell.angle_gamma   90.00
#
_symmetry.space_group_name_H-M   'P 1'
#
loop_
_entity.id
_entity.type
_entity.pdbx_description
1 polymer ?
#
loop_
_entity_poly.entity_id
_entity_poly.type
_entity_poly.pdbx_seq_one_letter_code
_entity_poly.pdbx_strand_id
1 'polypeptide(L)'
;GFSTAKGQLVRSILFPKPQTRFKFYEDSFKFIGVLALIALLGFIINAIMQATYGESALMIILRAGDLVTIAVPPTLPAIMSSGISYALARLKDRKIFCISPDRINVAGKVKVVCFDKTGTLTEEDLGVRGVKGVRDVKKRVNVIQSKVDPSINLNQTQNQAQTSDLSSSINNLQIPSIIRLASIRY
;
A
#
# COMPACT_ATOMS: atom_id res chain seq x y z
N GLY A 1 -3.93 -1.69 33.39
CA GLY A 1 -4.93 -0.60 33.51
C GLY A 1 -4.74 0.42 32.40
N PHE A 2 -5.77 1.19 32.06
CA PHE A 2 -5.76 2.16 30.94
C PHE A 2 -4.84 3.37 31.12
N SER A 3 -4.22 3.55 32.29
CA SER A 3 -3.24 4.63 32.55
C SER A 3 -1.81 4.31 32.11
N THR A 4 -1.51 3.11 31.62
CA THR A 4 -0.18 2.78 31.08
C THR A 4 -0.05 3.24 29.63
N ALA A 5 1.17 3.48 29.14
CA ALA A 5 1.40 3.90 27.75
C ALA A 5 0.77 2.93 26.72
N LYS A 6 0.90 1.62 26.94
CA LYS A 6 0.23 0.60 26.11
C LYS A 6 -1.30 0.67 26.22
N GLY A 7 -1.84 0.91 27.42
CA GLY A 7 -3.27 1.05 27.66
C GLY A 7 -3.89 2.29 26.99
N GLN A 8 -3.16 3.41 26.98
CA GLN A 8 -3.57 4.63 26.29
C GLN A 8 -3.57 4.45 24.76
N LEU A 9 -2.60 3.71 24.21
CA LEU A 9 -2.54 3.39 22.78
C LEU A 9 -3.69 2.48 22.33
N VAL A 10 -4.02 1.45 23.12
CA VAL A 10 -5.18 0.60 22.84
C VAL A 10 -6.49 1.41 22.93
N ARG A 11 -6.61 2.31 23.90
CA ARG A 11 -7.77 3.20 24.04
C ARG A 11 -7.95 4.14 22.85
N SER A 12 -6.87 4.68 22.29
CA SER A 12 -6.95 5.59 21.13
C SER A 12 -7.29 4.87 19.82
N ILE A 13 -6.98 3.57 19.71
CA ILE A 13 -7.40 2.71 18.59
C ILE A 13 -8.88 2.32 18.72
N LEU A 14 -9.35 1.99 19.93
CA LEU A 14 -10.74 1.60 20.21
C LEU A 14 -11.73 2.75 20.13
N PHE A 15 -11.32 3.94 20.58
CA PHE A 15 -12.12 5.15 20.55
C PHE A 15 -11.42 6.20 19.67
N PRO A 16 -11.39 5.99 18.34
CA PRO A 16 -10.91 7.01 17.45
C PRO A 16 -11.79 8.25 17.64
N LYS A 17 -11.19 9.44 17.69
CA LYS A 17 -11.95 10.69 17.62
C LYS A 17 -12.89 10.59 16.40
N PRO A 18 -14.16 10.99 16.52
CA PRO A 18 -15.09 10.88 15.41
C PRO A 18 -14.46 11.59 14.21
N GLN A 19 -14.05 10.80 13.22
CA GLN A 19 -13.69 11.35 11.93
C GLN A 19 -15.00 11.93 11.42
N THR A 20 -15.10 13.26 11.39
CA THR A 20 -16.23 14.00 10.82
C THR A 20 -16.66 13.26 9.56
N ARG A 21 -17.94 12.83 9.52
CA ARG A 21 -18.48 12.00 8.43
C ARG A 21 -17.91 12.49 7.11
N PHE A 22 -17.32 11.56 6.35
CA PHE A 22 -16.50 11.89 5.20
C PHE A 22 -17.12 12.97 4.32
N LYS A 23 -16.29 13.96 3.96
CA LYS A 23 -16.62 15.10 3.08
C LYS A 23 -17.42 14.70 1.84
N PHE A 24 -17.23 13.49 1.30
CA PHE A 24 -18.01 12.98 0.16
C PHE A 24 -19.51 12.84 0.47
N TYR A 25 -19.86 12.32 1.65
CA TYR A 25 -21.25 12.20 2.06
C TYR A 25 -21.83 13.60 2.26
N GLU A 26 -21.14 14.47 2.99
CA GLU A 26 -21.56 15.87 3.18
C GLU A 26 -21.74 16.63 1.86
N ASP A 27 -20.81 16.49 0.92
CA ASP A 27 -20.92 17.10 -0.41
C ASP A 27 -22.08 16.49 -1.21
N SER A 28 -22.34 15.19 -1.05
CA SER A 28 -23.51 14.53 -1.67
C SER A 28 -24.83 15.06 -1.10
N PHE A 29 -24.94 15.30 0.22
CA PHE A 29 -26.16 15.91 0.81
C PHE A 29 -26.39 17.33 0.31
N LYS A 30 -25.33 18.13 0.15
CA LYS A 30 -25.46 19.47 -0.43
C LYS A 30 -25.95 19.39 -1.87
N PHE A 31 -25.42 18.48 -2.66
CA PHE A 31 -25.87 18.23 -4.03
C PHE A 31 -27.35 17.82 -4.08
N ILE A 32 -27.77 16.86 -3.25
CA ILE A 32 -29.16 16.42 -3.11
C ILE A 32 -30.07 17.59 -2.68
N GLY A 33 -29.60 18.47 -1.79
CA GLY A 33 -30.33 19.68 -1.39
C GLY A 33 -30.57 20.64 -2.56
N VAL A 34 -29.58 20.83 -3.44
CA VAL A 34 -29.73 21.65 -4.65
C VAL A 34 -30.74 21.02 -5.62
N LEU A 35 -30.67 19.71 -5.84
CA LEU A 35 -31.64 18.99 -6.68
C LEU A 35 -33.07 19.09 -6.12
N ALA A 36 -33.22 18.99 -4.80
CA ALA A 36 -34.52 19.15 -4.13
C ALA A 36 -35.09 20.56 -4.30
N LEU A 37 -34.24 21.60 -4.30
CA LEU A 37 -34.70 22.98 -4.52
C LEU A 37 -35.19 23.18 -5.96
N ILE A 38 -34.47 22.63 -6.95
CA ILE A 38 -34.90 22.67 -8.36
C ILE A 38 -36.22 21.90 -8.54
N ALA A 39 -36.34 20.72 -7.92
CA ALA A 39 -37.57 19.94 -7.90
C ALA A 39 -38.71 20.73 -7.25
N LEU A 40 -38.49 21.40 -6.12
CA LEU A 40 -39.53 22.19 -5.45
C LEU A 40 -40.02 23.35 -6.33
N LEU A 41 -39.12 24.06 -7.01
CA LEU A 41 -39.51 25.13 -7.95
C LEU A 41 -40.34 24.56 -9.12
N GLY A 42 -39.92 23.44 -9.69
CA GLY A 42 -40.67 22.73 -10.73
C GLY A 42 -42.04 22.27 -10.25
N PHE A 43 -42.14 21.82 -8.99
CA PHE A 43 -43.39 21.41 -8.36
C PHE A 43 -44.35 22.59 -8.20
N ILE A 44 -43.88 23.72 -7.67
CA ILE A 44 -44.71 24.93 -7.46
C ILE A 44 -45.29 25.41 -8.79
N ILE A 45 -44.48 25.51 -9.85
CA ILE A 45 -44.94 25.92 -11.18
C ILE A 45 -46.00 24.94 -11.71
N ASN A 46 -45.75 23.63 -11.59
CA ASN A 46 -46.72 22.61 -12.02
C ASN A 46 -48.01 22.64 -11.20
N ALA A 47 -47.93 22.89 -9.89
CA ALA A 47 -49.07 22.94 -8.99
C ALA A 47 -49.99 24.14 -9.29
N ILE A 48 -49.42 25.33 -9.50
CA ILE A 48 -50.19 26.52 -9.90
C ILE A 48 -50.89 26.28 -11.24
N MET A 49 -50.15 25.69 -12.20
CA MET A 49 -50.69 25.37 -13.51
C MET A 49 -51.87 24.38 -13.40
N GLN A 50 -51.71 23.28 -12.66
CA GLN A 50 -52.78 22.29 -12.47
C GLN A 50 -53.98 22.82 -11.67
N ALA A 51 -53.77 23.69 -10.69
CA ALA A 51 -54.86 24.35 -9.97
C ALA A 51 -55.71 25.24 -10.89
N THR A 52 -55.09 25.84 -11.91
CA THR A 52 -55.79 26.65 -12.91
C THR A 52 -56.58 25.78 -13.90
N TYR A 53 -56.11 24.57 -14.20
CA TYR A 53 -56.78 23.61 -15.09
C TYR A 53 -57.82 22.70 -14.39
N GLY A 54 -57.98 22.78 -13.07
CA GLY A 54 -58.98 22.01 -12.33
C GLY A 54 -58.70 20.50 -12.25
N GLU A 55 -57.42 20.11 -12.29
CA GLU A 55 -56.99 18.71 -12.28
C GLU A 55 -57.31 17.96 -10.97
N SER A 56 -57.50 16.64 -11.08
CA SER A 56 -57.82 15.79 -9.94
C SER A 56 -56.66 15.70 -8.94
N ALA A 57 -56.96 15.68 -7.63
CA ALA A 57 -55.95 15.61 -6.57
C ALA A 57 -55.00 14.40 -6.69
N LEU A 58 -55.49 13.28 -7.25
CA LEU A 58 -54.69 12.08 -7.49
C LEU A 58 -53.58 12.35 -8.52
N MET A 59 -53.90 13.04 -9.63
CA MET A 59 -52.91 13.39 -10.65
C MET A 59 -51.82 14.32 -10.12
N ILE A 60 -52.20 15.27 -9.25
CA ILE A 60 -51.25 16.17 -8.57
C ILE A 60 -50.25 15.36 -7.73
N ILE A 61 -50.74 14.37 -6.97
CA ILE A 61 -49.91 13.51 -6.12
C ILE A 61 -48.97 12.62 -6.95
N LEU A 62 -49.47 12.01 -8.03
CA LEU A 62 -48.63 11.19 -8.91
C LEU A 62 -47.53 12.01 -9.59
N ARG A 63 -47.85 13.21 -10.08
CA ARG A 63 -46.85 14.16 -10.62
C ARG A 63 -45.83 14.59 -9.57
N ALA A 64 -46.25 14.79 -8.33
CA ALA A 64 -45.34 15.10 -7.23
C ALA A 64 -44.35 13.96 -7.00
N GLY A 65 -44.84 12.71 -7.00
CA GLY A 65 -44.02 11.51 -6.86
C GLY A 65 -42.99 11.35 -7.99
N ASP A 66 -43.40 11.57 -9.24
CA ASP A 66 -42.52 11.51 -10.41
C ASP A 66 -41.37 12.53 -10.34
N LEU A 67 -41.64 13.72 -9.81
CA LEU A 67 -40.61 14.74 -9.67
C LEU A 67 -39.56 14.35 -8.61
N VAL A 68 -39.98 13.68 -7.54
CA VAL A 68 -39.07 13.16 -6.51
C VAL A 68 -38.20 12.02 -7.06
N THR A 69 -38.78 11.10 -7.84
CA THR A 69 -38.02 9.99 -8.44
C THR A 69 -37.09 10.46 -9.56
N ILE A 70 -37.42 11.55 -10.26
CA ILE A 70 -36.50 12.22 -11.20
C ILE A 70 -35.33 12.88 -10.45
N ALA A 71 -35.61 13.60 -9.36
CA ALA A 71 -34.59 14.33 -8.61
C ALA A 71 -33.62 13.40 -7.87
N VAL A 72 -34.15 12.36 -7.23
CA VAL A 72 -33.35 11.34 -6.53
C VAL A 72 -33.86 9.98 -6.96
N PRO A 73 -33.37 9.44 -8.09
CA PRO A 73 -33.80 8.14 -8.51
C PRO A 73 -33.30 7.11 -7.47
N PRO A 74 -34.14 6.15 -7.06
CA PRO A 74 -33.78 5.12 -6.09
C PRO A 74 -32.60 4.25 -6.58
N THR A 75 -32.31 4.32 -7.88
CA THR A 75 -31.14 3.68 -8.50
C THR A 75 -29.83 4.34 -8.09
N LEU A 76 -29.79 5.62 -7.70
CA LEU A 76 -28.55 6.34 -7.41
C LEU A 76 -27.85 5.78 -6.16
N PRO A 77 -28.51 5.61 -5.00
CA PRO A 77 -27.90 4.92 -3.85
C PRO A 77 -27.58 3.45 -4.15
N ALA A 78 -28.42 2.78 -4.93
CA ALA A 78 -28.22 1.37 -5.32
C ALA A 78 -26.93 1.20 -6.14
N ILE A 79 -26.71 2.06 -7.14
CA ILE A 79 -25.50 2.07 -7.98
C ILE A 79 -24.25 2.30 -7.11
N MET A 80 -24.30 3.23 -6.15
CA MET A 80 -23.16 3.43 -5.24
C MET A 80 -22.82 2.15 -4.46
N SER A 81 -23.81 1.49 -3.88
CA SER A 81 -23.62 0.26 -3.11
C SER A 81 -23.11 -0.89 -3.99
N SER A 82 -23.69 -1.07 -5.17
CA SER A 82 -23.25 -2.09 -6.13
C SER A 82 -21.83 -1.84 -6.63
N GLY A 83 -21.46 -0.58 -6.89
CA GLY A 83 -20.10 -0.21 -7.29
C GLY A 83 -19.07 -0.53 -6.22
N ILE A 84 -19.38 -0.23 -4.94
CA ILE A 84 -18.51 -0.58 -3.81
C ILE A 84 -18.41 -2.11 -3.65
N SER A 85 -19.52 -2.83 -3.79
CA SER A 85 -19.54 -4.31 -3.69
C SER A 85 -18.69 -4.97 -4.78
N TYR A 86 -18.73 -4.44 -6.00
CA TYR A 86 -17.86 -4.90 -7.09
C TYR A 86 -16.38 -4.63 -6.81
N ALA A 87 -16.06 -3.43 -6.30
CA ALA A 87 -14.69 -3.09 -5.91
C ALA A 87 -14.18 -4.00 -4.77
N LEU A 88 -15.02 -4.31 -3.78
CA LEU A 88 -14.72 -5.25 -2.71
C LEU A 88 -14.41 -6.65 -3.24
N ALA A 89 -15.25 -7.18 -4.15
CA ALA A 89 -15.02 -8.48 -4.78
C ALA A 89 -13.67 -8.53 -5.50
N ARG A 90 -13.38 -7.51 -6.32
CA ARG A 90 -12.10 -7.38 -7.03
C ARG A 90 -10.89 -7.29 -6.09
N LEU A 91 -11.01 -6.61 -4.96
CA LEU A 91 -9.94 -6.50 -3.96
C LEU A 91 -9.72 -7.82 -3.21
N LYS A 92 -10.81 -8.55 -2.93
CA LYS A 92 -10.77 -9.86 -2.27
C LYS A 92 -10.00 -10.88 -3.11
N ASP A 93 -10.17 -10.88 -4.43
CA ASP A 93 -9.40 -11.75 -5.34
C ASP A 93 -7.89 -11.49 -5.27
N ARG A 94 -7.48 -10.28 -4.86
CA ARG A 94 -6.09 -9.88 -4.63
C ARG A 94 -5.62 -10.11 -3.19
N LYS A 95 -6.41 -10.82 -2.37
CA LYS A 95 -6.18 -11.01 -0.92
C LYS A 95 -6.17 -9.71 -0.10
N ILE A 96 -6.84 -8.67 -0.57
CA ILE A 96 -7.00 -7.39 0.15
C ILE A 96 -8.40 -7.37 0.78
N PHE A 97 -8.46 -7.33 2.11
CA PHE A 97 -9.71 -7.33 2.87
C PHE A 97 -10.01 -5.92 3.41
N CYS A 98 -11.14 -5.34 3.01
CA CYS A 98 -11.58 -4.06 3.53
C CYS A 98 -12.64 -4.26 4.63
N ILE A 99 -12.38 -3.72 5.82
CA ILE A 99 -13.31 -3.78 6.96
C ILE A 99 -14.42 -2.73 6.82
N SER A 100 -14.14 -1.62 6.15
CA SER A 100 -15.08 -0.50 5.97
C SER A 100 -15.27 -0.19 4.49
N PRO A 101 -16.43 -0.50 3.88
CA PRO A 101 -16.69 -0.26 2.46
C PRO A 101 -16.55 1.21 2.05
N ASP A 102 -16.98 2.15 2.90
CA ASP A 102 -16.93 3.59 2.60
C ASP A 102 -15.50 4.12 2.34
N ARG A 103 -14.48 3.45 2.89
CA ARG A 103 -13.08 3.83 2.70
C ARG A 103 -12.58 3.58 1.27
N ILE A 104 -13.26 2.75 0.50
CA ILE A 104 -12.89 2.46 -0.90
C ILE A 104 -13.01 3.71 -1.75
N ASN A 105 -14.07 4.50 -1.57
CA ASN A 105 -14.26 5.76 -2.28
C ASN A 105 -13.24 6.83 -1.86
N VAL A 106 -12.74 6.76 -0.63
CA VAL A 106 -11.74 7.68 -0.09
C VAL A 106 -10.34 7.33 -0.58
N ALA A 107 -10.05 6.04 -0.78
CA ALA A 107 -8.76 5.57 -1.28
C ALA A 107 -8.41 6.20 -2.64
N GLY A 108 -9.40 6.46 -3.50
CA GLY A 108 -9.22 7.16 -4.77
C GLY A 108 -8.84 8.65 -4.66
N LYS A 109 -8.96 9.25 -3.47
CA LYS A 109 -8.62 10.66 -3.21
C LYS A 109 -7.29 10.84 -2.46
N VAL A 110 -6.57 9.76 -2.16
CA VAL A 110 -5.30 9.80 -1.44
C VAL A 110 -4.23 10.47 -2.29
N LYS A 111 -3.51 11.45 -1.73
CA LYS A 111 -2.41 12.17 -2.40
C LYS A 111 -1.02 11.82 -1.87
N VAL A 112 -0.95 11.31 -0.64
CA VAL A 112 0.30 10.98 0.06
C VAL A 112 0.14 9.61 0.69
N VAL A 113 1.15 8.76 0.51
CA VAL A 113 1.23 7.44 1.14
C VAL A 113 2.44 7.43 2.05
N CYS A 114 2.23 7.20 3.34
CA CYS A 114 3.29 7.03 4.32
C CYS A 114 3.52 5.53 4.51
N PHE A 115 4.74 5.07 4.27
CA PHE A 115 5.14 3.68 4.53
C PHE A 115 5.84 3.61 5.88
N ASP A 116 5.41 2.66 6.73
CA ASP A 116 6.21 2.26 7.88
C ASP A 116 7.40 1.41 7.42
N LYS A 117 8.50 1.39 8.17
CA LYS A 117 9.73 0.70 7.75
C LYS A 117 9.67 -0.79 8.11
N THR A 118 9.75 -1.09 9.40
CA THR A 118 9.90 -2.45 9.91
C THR A 118 8.57 -3.18 9.84
N GLY A 119 8.54 -4.39 9.28
CA GLY A 119 7.30 -5.17 9.09
C GLY A 119 6.43 -4.71 7.92
N THR A 120 6.84 -3.66 7.17
CA THR A 120 6.13 -3.17 5.97
C THR A 120 7.06 -3.07 4.76
N LEU A 121 8.07 -2.19 4.79
CA LEU A 121 9.07 -2.10 3.71
C LEU A 121 10.18 -3.13 3.86
N THR A 122 10.48 -3.51 5.10
CA THR A 122 11.47 -4.55 5.42
C THR A 122 10.81 -5.66 6.21
N GLU A 123 11.34 -6.87 6.06
CA GLU A 123 11.06 -7.96 6.98
C GLU A 123 11.48 -7.53 8.40
N GLU A 124 10.83 -8.10 9.42
CA GLU A 124 11.17 -7.84 10.83
C GLU A 124 12.48 -8.54 11.24
N ASP A 125 12.93 -9.51 10.44
CA ASP A 125 14.11 -10.33 10.68
C ASP A 125 15.39 -9.71 10.09
N LEU A 126 16.53 -10.01 10.72
CA LEU A 126 17.84 -9.50 10.33
C LEU A 126 18.67 -10.58 9.63
N GLY A 127 18.69 -10.56 8.30
CA GLY A 127 19.50 -11.47 7.48
C GLY A 127 20.87 -10.89 7.08
N VAL A 128 21.94 -11.67 7.23
CA VAL A 128 23.27 -11.31 6.68
C VAL A 128 23.29 -11.59 5.17
N ARG A 129 23.38 -10.53 4.35
CA ARG A 129 23.43 -10.66 2.88
C ARG A 129 24.81 -10.98 2.29
N GLY A 130 25.88 -10.74 3.05
CA GLY A 130 27.24 -11.06 2.60
C GLY A 130 28.31 -10.33 3.40
N VAL A 131 29.55 -10.78 3.24
CA VAL A 131 30.73 -10.18 3.86
C VAL A 131 31.61 -9.59 2.78
N LYS A 132 31.92 -8.30 2.87
CA LYS A 132 32.86 -7.64 1.96
C LYS A 132 34.23 -7.53 2.63
N GLY A 133 35.10 -8.50 2.33
CA GLY A 133 36.49 -8.44 2.77
C GLY A 133 37.24 -7.28 2.11
N VAL A 134 37.97 -6.50 2.91
CA VAL A 134 38.91 -5.50 2.39
C VAL A 134 40.11 -6.27 1.84
N ARG A 135 40.26 -6.30 0.51
CA ARG A 135 41.51 -6.74 -0.12
C ARG A 135 42.51 -5.59 -0.04
N ASP A 136 43.09 -5.35 1.14
CA ASP A 136 44.31 -4.53 1.21
C ASP A 136 45.53 -5.40 0.96
N VAL A 137 45.66 -5.70 -0.32
CA VAL A 137 46.87 -5.81 -1.12
C VAL A 137 48.18 -6.17 -0.40
N LYS A 138 48.70 -7.35 -0.77
CA LYS A 138 50.12 -7.74 -0.85
C LYS A 138 51.09 -6.66 -1.46
N LYS A 139 50.65 -5.44 -1.77
CA LYS A 139 51.45 -4.34 -2.34
C LYS A 139 52.46 -3.76 -1.35
N ARG A 140 52.29 -3.93 -0.04
CA ARG A 140 53.34 -3.49 0.91
C ARG A 140 54.57 -4.39 0.92
N VAL A 141 54.46 -5.65 0.47
CA VAL A 141 55.61 -6.56 0.44
C VAL A 141 56.52 -6.25 -0.76
N ASN A 142 55.97 -5.85 -1.91
CA ASN A 142 56.78 -5.50 -3.09
C ASN A 142 57.51 -4.15 -2.97
N VAL A 143 57.11 -3.25 -2.06
CA VAL A 143 57.81 -1.98 -1.83
C VAL A 143 59.01 -2.14 -0.89
N ILE A 144 59.02 -3.16 -0.02
CA ILE A 144 60.19 -3.46 0.82
C ILE A 144 61.25 -4.19 -0.01
N GLN A 145 60.87 -5.11 -0.90
CA GLN A 145 61.84 -5.86 -1.72
C GLN A 145 62.60 -4.98 -2.74
N SER A 146 62.03 -3.86 -3.18
CA SER A 146 62.71 -2.93 -4.09
C SER A 146 63.64 -1.94 -3.40
N LYS A 147 63.73 -1.98 -2.06
CA LYS A 147 64.57 -1.06 -1.26
C LYS A 147 65.63 -1.79 -0.43
N VAL A 148 65.87 -3.08 -0.72
CA VAL A 148 66.98 -3.85 -0.14
C VAL A 148 68.03 -4.05 -1.23
N ASP A 149 69.19 -3.42 -1.05
CA ASP A 149 70.32 -3.50 -1.96
C ASP A 149 70.78 -4.96 -2.18
N PRO A 150 71.12 -5.34 -3.42
CA PRO A 150 71.56 -6.69 -3.75
C PRO A 150 73.03 -6.89 -3.40
N SER A 151 73.35 -6.94 -2.11
CA SER A 151 74.67 -7.37 -1.66
C SER A 151 74.65 -7.89 -0.23
N ILE A 152 74.02 -9.04 0.01
CA ILE A 152 74.55 -10.08 0.92
C ILE A 152 74.06 -11.42 0.37
N ASN A 153 74.95 -12.11 -0.35
CA ASN A 153 74.93 -13.55 -0.48
C ASN A 153 75.52 -14.11 0.81
N LEU A 154 74.76 -14.87 1.59
CA LEU A 154 75.30 -15.88 2.50
C LEU A 154 74.27 -17.01 2.62
N ASN A 155 74.61 -18.14 2.01
CA ASN A 155 73.94 -19.42 2.13
C ASN A 155 73.68 -19.77 3.60
N GLN A 156 72.45 -20.17 3.94
CA GLN A 156 72.22 -21.12 5.02
C GLN A 156 70.93 -21.92 4.81
N THR A 157 71.16 -23.20 4.60
CA THR A 157 70.26 -24.35 4.50
C THR A 157 69.54 -24.59 5.83
N GLN A 158 68.20 -24.57 5.89
CA GLN A 158 67.40 -25.34 6.86
C GLN A 158 65.99 -25.66 6.32
N ASN A 159 65.86 -26.86 5.74
CA ASN A 159 64.84 -27.88 5.98
C ASN A 159 63.42 -27.54 6.49
N GLN A 160 62.46 -28.15 5.76
CA GLN A 160 61.35 -29.00 6.23
C GLN A 160 59.91 -28.45 6.43
N ALA A 161 59.03 -29.15 5.70
CA ALA A 161 57.70 -29.65 6.08
C ALA A 161 56.43 -28.82 5.76
N GLN A 162 55.42 -29.56 5.26
CA GLN A 162 53.99 -29.23 5.11
C GLN A 162 53.52 -28.46 3.88
N THR A 163 53.52 -29.14 2.73
CA THR A 163 52.58 -28.83 1.63
C THR A 163 52.08 -30.11 0.98
N SER A 164 51.13 -30.82 1.61
CA SER A 164 50.45 -31.96 0.96
C SER A 164 48.96 -32.11 1.28
N ASP A 165 48.37 -31.36 2.22
CA ASP A 165 47.06 -31.76 2.78
C ASP A 165 45.89 -30.81 2.42
N LEU A 166 46.10 -29.73 1.66
CA LEU A 166 45.06 -28.73 1.36
C LEU A 166 44.47 -28.81 -0.06
N SER A 167 45.03 -29.63 -0.95
CA SER A 167 44.57 -29.69 -2.35
C SER A 167 43.47 -30.72 -2.62
N SER A 168 43.11 -31.58 -1.66
CA SER A 168 42.11 -32.66 -1.83
C SER A 168 40.68 -32.29 -1.37
N SER A 169 40.50 -31.23 -0.58
CA SER A 169 39.17 -30.82 -0.09
C SER A 169 38.43 -29.80 -0.97
N ILE A 170 39.09 -29.18 -1.96
CA ILE A 170 38.46 -28.16 -2.82
C ILE A 170 37.73 -28.78 -4.03
N ASN A 171 38.10 -29.99 -4.45
CA ASN A 171 37.56 -30.59 -5.67
C ASN A 171 36.21 -31.32 -5.50
N ASN A 172 35.56 -31.26 -4.32
CA ASN A 172 34.36 -32.06 -4.05
C ASN A 172 33.11 -31.28 -3.62
N LEU A 173 33.05 -29.96 -3.84
CA LEU A 173 31.77 -29.21 -3.71
C LEU A 173 31.09 -29.06 -5.08
N GLN A 174 30.31 -30.07 -5.43
CA GLN A 174 29.40 -30.06 -6.57
C GLN A 174 28.19 -29.17 -6.25
N ILE A 175 28.13 -27.96 -6.82
CA ILE A 175 27.03 -27.01 -6.63
C ILE A 175 25.86 -27.40 -7.57
N PRO A 176 24.63 -27.61 -7.06
CA PRO A 176 23.49 -28.01 -7.89
C PRO A 176 22.95 -26.87 -8.79
N SER A 177 22.50 -27.26 -9.98
CA SER A 177 22.13 -26.47 -11.16
C SER A 177 20.98 -25.47 -11.02
N ILE A 178 20.43 -25.26 -9.81
CA ILE A 178 19.20 -24.48 -9.58
C ILE A 178 19.45 -22.97 -9.52
N ILE A 179 20.69 -22.53 -9.22
CA ILE A 179 21.01 -21.10 -9.02
C ILE A 179 21.17 -20.35 -10.35
N ARG A 180 21.34 -21.04 -11.49
CA ARG A 180 21.60 -20.40 -12.79
C ARG A 180 20.36 -19.81 -13.48
N LEU A 181 19.15 -20.06 -12.98
CA LEU A 181 17.91 -19.58 -13.61
C LEU A 181 17.39 -18.24 -13.08
N ALA A 182 17.90 -17.74 -11.94
CA ALA A 182 17.43 -16.47 -11.35
C ALA A 182 18.08 -15.20 -11.94
N SER A 183 19.09 -15.33 -12.81
CA SER A 183 19.87 -14.18 -13.32
C SER A 183 19.50 -13.73 -14.73
N ILE A 184 18.47 -14.31 -15.38
CA ILE A 184 18.08 -13.99 -16.77
C ILE A 184 16.76 -13.19 -16.87
N ARG A 185 16.14 -12.81 -15.74
CA ARG A 185 15.05 -11.82 -15.75
C ARG A 185 15.21 -10.78 -14.66
N TYR A 186 16.13 -9.85 -14.86
CA TYR A 186 15.98 -8.43 -14.54
C TYR A 186 16.78 -7.63 -15.55
#